data_AF-A0A7X7KGH0-F1
#
_entry.id   AF-A0A7X7KGH0-F1
#
_cell.length_a   1.000
_cell.length_b   1.000
_cell.length_c   1.000
_cell.angle_alpha   90.00
_cell.angle_beta   90.00
_cell.angle_gamma   90.00
#
_symmetry.space_group_name_H-M   'P 1'
#
loop_
_entity.id
_entity.type
_entity.pdbx_description
1 polymer ?
#
loop_
_entity_poly.entity_id
_entity_poly.type
_entity_poly.pdbx_seq_one_letter_code
_entity_poly.pdbx_strand_id
1 'polypeptide(L)'
;MPNLPDSRRNSIRPARALPTTTAVVSVFIALIGLCGGSKADEMIEIAVANQTIEGVPIAWNAQTVRMLGRDGRLWELDPAEVVGFKKTASRFRAYSLSEFRASLLRELGADYEVSGAGRYLVAHPRGQRDRWAERFEQFYRSFVHFFYVRGFAVRQPQFPLVGIVCKDRIDFQALHGGAEAENNRSRGIDGSYNLASNRIAIYDAGGAENSPGRQRNNAVLIHEATHQIAFNTGVHNRYSPPPTWAVEGLALLFEAPGIH
;
A
#
# COMPACT_ATOMS: atom_id res chain seq x y z
N MET A 1 -56.18 -75.10 -23.39
CA MET A 1 -55.67 -73.83 -23.96
C MET A 1 -55.22 -72.94 -22.80
N PRO A 2 -54.10 -72.20 -22.88
CA PRO A 2 -52.73 -72.72 -22.97
C PRO A 2 -51.72 -71.96 -22.05
N ASN A 3 -50.46 -72.43 -22.06
CA ASN A 3 -49.18 -71.71 -21.92
C ASN A 3 -48.56 -71.35 -20.54
N LEU A 4 -47.45 -72.05 -20.25
CA LEU A 4 -46.15 -71.64 -19.65
C LEU A 4 -45.65 -70.24 -20.14
N PRO A 5 -44.54 -69.61 -19.63
CA PRO A 5 -43.44 -70.14 -18.79
C PRO A 5 -42.86 -69.19 -17.69
N ASP A 6 -41.96 -69.80 -16.92
CA ASP A 6 -40.79 -69.30 -16.17
C ASP A 6 -40.04 -68.06 -16.71
N SER A 7 -39.61 -67.16 -15.81
CA SER A 7 -38.41 -66.32 -16.04
C SER A 7 -37.73 -65.84 -14.75
N ARG A 8 -36.68 -66.57 -14.37
CA ARG A 8 -35.30 -66.11 -14.07
C ARG A 8 -35.09 -64.76 -13.35
N ARG A 9 -34.41 -64.89 -12.21
CA ARG A 9 -33.18 -64.18 -11.77
C ARG A 9 -33.05 -62.69 -12.15
N ASN A 10 -33.03 -61.83 -11.13
CA ASN A 10 -32.11 -60.71 -11.16
C ASN A 10 -31.25 -60.68 -9.88
N SER A 11 -29.95 -60.67 -10.13
CA SER A 11 -28.87 -60.73 -9.17
C SER A 11 -28.72 -59.41 -8.42
N ILE A 12 -28.56 -59.51 -7.10
CA ILE A 12 -28.08 -58.42 -6.26
C ILE A 12 -26.62 -58.14 -6.68
N ARG A 13 -26.39 -57.01 -7.34
CA ARG A 13 -25.05 -56.43 -7.47
C ARG A 13 -24.73 -55.73 -6.14
N PRO A 14 -23.63 -56.03 -5.45
CA PRO A 14 -23.16 -55.17 -4.38
C PRO A 14 -22.71 -53.84 -4.99
N ALA A 15 -23.22 -52.73 -4.43
CA ALA A 15 -22.75 -51.39 -4.77
C ALA A 15 -21.25 -51.28 -4.47
N ARG A 16 -20.48 -50.83 -5.46
CA ARG A 16 -19.06 -50.46 -5.31
C ARG A 16 -18.94 -49.41 -4.23
N ALA A 17 -18.16 -49.70 -3.18
CA ALA A 17 -17.67 -48.70 -2.26
C ALA A 17 -16.80 -47.70 -3.03
N LEU A 18 -17.18 -46.43 -3.01
CA LEU A 18 -16.32 -45.33 -3.43
C LEU A 18 -15.23 -45.12 -2.36
N PRO A 19 -13.96 -44.93 -2.73
CA PRO A 19 -12.94 -44.58 -1.76
C PRO A 19 -13.21 -43.17 -1.26
N THR A 20 -13.48 -43.03 0.03
CA THR A 20 -13.46 -41.76 0.75
C THR A 20 -12.02 -41.25 0.74
N THR A 21 -11.68 -40.43 -0.26
CA THR A 21 -10.51 -39.54 -0.21
C THR A 21 -10.78 -38.51 0.88
N THR A 22 -10.34 -38.82 2.09
CA THR A 22 -10.26 -37.86 3.20
C THR A 22 -9.26 -36.79 2.77
N ALA A 23 -9.78 -35.66 2.28
CA ALA A 23 -8.99 -34.46 2.11
C ALA A 23 -8.50 -34.07 3.51
N VAL A 24 -7.21 -34.31 3.77
CA VAL A 24 -6.52 -33.79 4.95
C VAL A 24 -6.39 -32.29 4.73
N VAL A 25 -7.43 -31.54 5.10
CA VAL A 25 -7.32 -30.11 5.35
C VAL A 25 -6.51 -30.00 6.64
N SER A 26 -5.19 -29.84 6.50
CA SER A 26 -4.33 -29.53 7.64
C SER A 26 -4.67 -28.13 8.14
N VAL A 27 -5.61 -28.10 9.09
CA VAL A 27 -5.93 -26.94 9.92
C VAL A 27 -4.70 -26.67 10.80
N PHE A 28 -3.85 -25.74 10.40
CA PHE A 28 -2.87 -25.13 11.31
C PHE A 28 -3.54 -23.98 12.07
N ILE A 29 -4.36 -24.34 13.05
CA ILE A 29 -4.75 -23.43 14.14
C ILE A 29 -3.76 -23.66 15.29
N ALA A 30 -3.21 -22.55 15.80
CA ALA A 30 -2.42 -22.39 17.01
C ALA A 30 -0.91 -22.69 16.94
N LEU A 31 -0.11 -21.63 16.79
CA LEU A 31 1.19 -21.46 17.49
C LEU A 31 1.70 -20.00 17.47
N ILE A 32 0.87 -19.05 17.92
CA ILE A 32 1.35 -17.71 18.34
C ILE A 32 0.83 -17.34 19.75
N GLY A 33 0.45 -18.33 20.56
CA GLY A 33 0.27 -18.15 22.00
C GLY A 33 1.37 -18.90 22.74
N LEU A 34 2.09 -18.20 23.63
CA LEU A 34 3.13 -18.71 24.53
C LEU A 34 4.51 -19.03 23.91
N CYS A 35 5.26 -17.97 23.57
CA CYS A 35 6.71 -17.89 23.79
C CYS A 35 7.14 -16.42 23.67
N GLY A 36 7.57 -15.83 24.78
CA GLY A 36 7.90 -14.41 24.94
C GLY A 36 9.21 -13.98 24.27
N GLY A 37 9.27 -14.07 22.94
CA GLY A 37 10.20 -13.32 22.11
C GLY A 37 9.39 -12.56 21.07
N SER A 38 9.69 -11.28 20.82
CA SER A 38 8.93 -10.48 19.86
C SER A 38 9.12 -11.03 18.44
N LYS A 39 8.25 -11.96 18.03
CA LYS A 39 8.06 -12.38 16.63
C LYS A 39 7.60 -11.23 15.72
N ALA A 40 7.31 -10.06 16.30
CA ALA A 40 6.74 -8.88 15.63
C ALA A 40 7.63 -8.28 14.52
N ASP A 41 8.91 -8.64 14.45
CA ASP A 41 9.84 -8.10 13.44
C ASP A 41 10.33 -9.17 12.44
N GLU A 42 9.86 -10.41 12.52
CA GLU A 42 10.30 -11.45 11.58
C GLU A 42 9.68 -11.25 10.19
N MET A 43 10.52 -11.22 9.16
CA MET A 43 10.03 -11.08 7.80
C MET A 43 9.58 -12.43 7.26
N ILE A 44 8.42 -12.39 6.61
CA ILE A 44 7.84 -13.50 5.87
C ILE A 44 7.53 -13.06 4.45
N GLU A 45 7.58 -14.01 3.55
CA GLU A 45 6.99 -13.92 2.22
C GLU A 45 5.72 -14.75 2.23
N ILE A 46 4.59 -14.13 1.87
CA ILE A 46 3.32 -14.81 1.65
C ILE A 46 3.05 -14.88 0.15
N ALA A 47 2.54 -16.02 -0.30
CA ALA A 47 2.05 -16.20 -1.67
C ALA A 47 0.53 -16.02 -1.68
N VAL A 48 0.05 -15.10 -2.51
CA VAL A 48 -1.36 -14.94 -2.87
C VAL A 48 -1.51 -15.20 -4.37
N ALA A 49 -2.73 -15.48 -4.84
CA ALA A 49 -2.99 -16.06 -6.17
C ALA A 49 -2.16 -15.47 -7.33
N ASN A 50 -1.93 -14.15 -7.36
CA ASN A 50 -1.26 -13.46 -8.46
C ASN A 50 0.04 -12.73 -8.08
N GLN A 51 0.51 -12.81 -6.83
CA GLN A 51 1.73 -12.11 -6.39
C GLN A 51 2.28 -12.68 -5.09
N THR A 52 3.55 -12.37 -4.81
CA THR A 52 4.13 -12.57 -3.48
C THR A 52 4.25 -11.24 -2.77
N ILE A 53 4.01 -11.25 -1.46
CA ILE A 53 4.15 -10.08 -0.60
C ILE A 53 5.20 -10.43 0.45
N GLU A 54 6.29 -9.67 0.47
CA GLU A 54 7.34 -9.80 1.48
C GLU A 54 7.24 -8.66 2.49
N GLY A 55 7.20 -8.99 3.79
CA GLY A 55 7.00 -8.00 4.84
C GLY A 55 6.93 -8.62 6.23
N VAL A 56 6.41 -7.86 7.19
CA VAL A 56 6.13 -8.35 8.56
C VAL A 56 4.63 -8.47 8.80
N PRO A 57 4.17 -9.53 9.46
CA PRO A 57 2.77 -9.66 9.87
C PRO A 57 2.48 -8.72 11.05
N ILE A 58 1.56 -7.78 10.84
CA ILE A 58 1.09 -6.85 11.89
C ILE A 58 -0.07 -7.48 12.67
N ALA A 59 -0.96 -8.16 11.97
CA ALA A 59 -2.05 -8.92 12.55
C ALA A 59 -2.32 -10.17 11.70
N TRP A 60 -2.57 -11.30 12.34
CA TRP A 60 -2.97 -12.52 11.66
C TRP A 60 -3.99 -13.24 12.53
N ASN A 61 -5.23 -13.32 12.07
CA ASN A 61 -6.31 -14.03 12.75
C ASN A 61 -7.22 -14.71 11.73
N ALA A 62 -8.34 -15.28 12.19
CA ALA A 62 -9.28 -16.00 11.35
C ALA A 62 -10.08 -15.10 10.39
N GLN A 63 -10.05 -13.78 10.59
CA GLN A 63 -10.81 -12.80 9.82
C GLN A 63 -9.94 -12.02 8.83
N THR A 64 -8.69 -11.74 9.19
CA THR A 64 -7.81 -10.89 8.38
C THR A 64 -6.34 -11.22 8.60
N VAL A 65 -5.57 -11.08 7.52
CA VAL A 65 -4.11 -11.00 7.55
C VAL A 65 -3.71 -9.58 7.17
N ARG A 66 -3.06 -8.86 8.10
CA ARG A 66 -2.50 -7.53 7.88
C ARG A 66 -0.98 -7.60 7.86
N MET A 67 -0.39 -7.09 6.79
CA MET A 67 1.06 -7.13 6.55
C MET A 67 1.61 -5.74 6.28
N LEU A 68 2.78 -5.44 6.81
CA LEU A 68 3.58 -4.28 6.40
C LEU A 68 4.63 -4.74 5.41
N GLY A 69 4.45 -4.36 4.14
CA GLY A 69 5.39 -4.64 3.08
C GLY A 69 6.72 -3.90 3.26
N ARG A 70 7.76 -4.39 2.61
CA ARG A 70 9.09 -3.71 2.57
C ARG A 70 9.04 -2.33 1.92
N ASP A 71 8.04 -2.06 1.10
CA ASP A 71 7.76 -0.76 0.47
C ASP A 71 6.96 0.18 1.37
N GLY A 72 6.59 -0.26 2.57
CA GLY A 72 5.74 0.49 3.48
C GLY A 72 4.24 0.38 3.16
N ARG A 73 3.82 -0.45 2.21
CA ARG A 73 2.39 -0.70 1.97
C ARG A 73 1.79 -1.53 3.11
N LEU A 74 0.63 -1.12 3.57
CA LEU A 74 -0.24 -1.91 4.44
C LEU A 74 -1.14 -2.75 3.56
N TRP A 75 -0.95 -4.06 3.65
CA TRP A 75 -1.78 -5.04 2.97
C TRP A 75 -2.80 -5.58 3.97
N GLU A 76 -4.03 -5.71 3.51
CA GLU A 76 -5.11 -6.38 4.21
C GLU A 76 -5.64 -7.46 3.26
N LEU A 77 -5.60 -8.70 3.72
CA LEU A 77 -5.86 -9.88 2.92
C LEU A 77 -6.86 -10.77 3.65
N ASP A 78 -7.69 -11.48 2.88
CA ASP A 78 -8.48 -12.58 3.42
C ASP A 78 -7.52 -13.75 3.71
N PRO A 79 -7.54 -14.35 4.92
CA PRO A 79 -6.75 -15.53 5.22
C PRO A 79 -6.90 -16.68 4.20
N ALA A 80 -8.06 -16.79 3.53
CA ALA A 80 -8.32 -17.80 2.49
C ALA A 80 -7.53 -17.55 1.18
N GLU A 81 -7.06 -16.33 0.93
CA GLU A 81 -6.25 -15.99 -0.25
C GLU A 81 -4.77 -16.38 -0.09
N VAL A 82 -4.34 -16.65 1.14
CA VAL A 82 -2.94 -17.00 1.46
C VAL A 82 -2.70 -18.47 1.16
N VAL A 83 -1.96 -18.73 0.08
CA VAL A 83 -1.67 -20.09 -0.41
C VAL A 83 -0.48 -20.72 0.32
N GLY A 84 0.38 -19.88 0.90
CA GLY A 84 1.51 -20.34 1.70
C GLY A 84 2.35 -19.18 2.22
N PHE A 85 3.24 -19.48 3.15
CA PHE A 85 4.21 -18.51 3.67
C PHE A 85 5.55 -19.16 3.98
N LYS A 86 6.62 -18.38 3.94
CA LYS A 86 7.95 -18.78 4.40
C LYS A 86 8.63 -17.62 5.12
N LYS A 87 9.47 -17.93 6.11
CA LYS A 87 10.33 -16.93 6.75
C LYS A 87 11.46 -16.54 5.81
N THR A 88 11.69 -15.24 5.62
CA THR A 88 12.78 -14.73 4.77
C THR A 88 13.88 -14.02 5.55
N ALA A 89 13.56 -13.40 6.70
CA ALA A 89 14.57 -12.81 7.58
C ALA A 89 14.12 -12.78 9.06
N SER A 90 15.09 -12.66 9.96
CA SER A 90 14.85 -12.53 11.41
C SER A 90 14.50 -11.11 11.88
N ARG A 91 14.62 -10.11 11.00
CA ARG A 91 14.31 -8.71 11.30
C ARG A 91 13.78 -8.00 10.07
N PHE A 92 12.93 -7.00 10.30
CA PHE A 92 12.40 -6.16 9.24
C PHE A 92 13.49 -5.39 8.50
N ARG A 93 13.37 -5.33 7.17
CA ARG A 93 14.19 -4.51 6.30
C ARG A 93 13.32 -3.90 5.21
N ALA A 94 13.09 -2.60 5.32
CA ALA A 94 12.52 -1.81 4.23
C ALA A 94 13.39 -1.93 2.97
N TYR A 95 12.80 -1.64 1.80
CA TYR A 95 13.59 -1.50 0.59
C TYR A 95 14.61 -0.36 0.73
N SER A 96 15.83 -0.62 0.28
CA SER A 96 16.78 0.44 -0.04
C SER A 96 16.24 1.32 -1.17
N LEU A 97 16.79 2.53 -1.31
CA LEU A 97 16.42 3.45 -2.38
C LEU A 97 16.53 2.80 -3.78
N SER A 98 17.57 2.01 -4.01
CA SER A 98 17.79 1.34 -5.30
C SER A 98 16.79 0.21 -5.55
N GLU A 99 16.50 -0.62 -4.55
CA GLU A 99 15.48 -1.68 -4.65
C GLU A 99 14.09 -1.07 -4.92
N PHE A 100 13.73 -0.03 -4.17
CA PHE A 100 12.41 0.59 -4.31
C PHE A 100 12.29 1.33 -5.64
N ARG A 101 13.34 2.04 -6.09
CA ARG A 101 13.38 2.64 -7.43
C ARG A 101 13.14 1.60 -8.52
N ALA A 102 13.82 0.46 -8.46
CA ALA A 102 13.64 -0.61 -9.43
C ALA A 102 12.22 -1.20 -9.38
N SER A 103 11.62 -1.30 -8.19
CA SER A 103 10.24 -1.73 -8.02
C SER A 103 9.26 -0.76 -8.68
N LEU A 104 9.40 0.54 -8.45
CA LEU A 104 8.54 1.57 -9.04
C LEU A 104 8.64 1.61 -10.57
N LEU A 105 9.84 1.46 -11.13
CA LEU A 105 10.02 1.40 -12.59
C LEU A 105 9.36 0.16 -13.22
N ARG A 106 9.36 -0.98 -12.52
CA ARG A 106 8.63 -2.18 -12.97
C ARG A 106 7.12 -2.00 -12.88
N GLU A 107 6.65 -1.35 -11.82
CA GLU A 107 5.23 -1.12 -11.56
C GLU A 107 4.61 -0.13 -12.57
N LEU A 108 5.30 0.98 -12.84
CA LEU A 108 4.76 2.09 -13.63
C LEU A 108 5.10 2.01 -15.13
N GLY A 109 6.06 1.15 -15.49
CA GLY A 109 6.43 0.91 -16.89
C GLY A 109 7.35 1.98 -17.51
N ALA A 110 7.58 1.84 -18.82
CA ALA A 110 8.64 2.56 -19.54
C ALA A 110 8.42 4.07 -19.70
N ASP A 111 7.19 4.54 -19.53
CA ASP A 111 6.82 5.95 -19.65
C ASP A 111 7.22 6.80 -18.44
N TYR A 112 7.63 6.15 -17.36
CA TYR A 112 8.03 6.79 -16.11
C TYR A 112 9.54 6.72 -15.91
N GLU A 113 10.07 7.79 -15.33
CA GLU A 113 11.38 7.87 -14.72
C GLU A 113 11.21 8.07 -13.21
N VAL A 114 12.19 7.62 -12.42
CA VAL A 114 12.17 7.78 -10.96
C VAL A 114 13.40 8.57 -10.54
N SER A 115 13.17 9.82 -10.14
CA SER A 115 14.17 10.68 -9.52
C SER A 115 14.16 10.50 -8.00
N GLY A 116 15.25 10.85 -7.32
CA GLY A 116 15.30 10.80 -5.87
C GLY A 116 16.10 11.96 -5.30
N ALA A 117 15.67 12.45 -4.15
CA ALA A 117 16.29 13.53 -3.40
C ALA A 117 16.10 13.27 -1.91
N GLY A 118 17.19 13.12 -1.17
CA GLY A 118 17.16 12.80 0.26
C GLY A 118 16.30 11.57 0.58
N ARG A 119 15.10 11.80 1.13
CA ARG A 119 14.15 10.77 1.57
C ARG A 119 13.12 10.39 0.52
N TYR A 120 13.02 11.16 -0.55
CA TYR A 120 11.99 10.97 -1.57
C TYR A 120 12.48 10.17 -2.76
N LEU A 121 11.60 9.31 -3.26
CA LEU A 121 11.60 8.78 -4.62
C LEU A 121 10.35 9.32 -5.32
N VAL A 122 10.53 10.01 -6.44
CA VAL A 122 9.43 10.57 -7.20
C VAL A 122 9.41 9.94 -8.59
N ALA A 123 8.34 9.21 -8.87
CA ALA A 123 8.05 8.73 -10.21
C ALA A 123 7.34 9.83 -10.98
N HIS A 124 7.78 10.11 -12.20
CA HIS A 124 7.22 11.15 -13.06
C HIS A 124 7.36 10.75 -14.54
N PRO A 125 6.64 11.39 -15.47
CA PRO A 125 6.83 11.15 -16.89
C PRO A 125 8.26 11.50 -17.31
N ARG A 126 8.77 10.84 -18.34
CA ARG A 126 10.14 11.06 -18.84
C ARG A 126 10.43 12.54 -19.11
N GLY A 127 11.65 12.97 -18.81
CA GLY A 127 12.10 14.34 -19.08
C GLY A 127 11.68 15.38 -18.03
N GLN A 128 11.08 14.96 -16.91
CA GLN A 128 10.68 15.85 -15.81
C GLN A 128 11.54 15.71 -14.54
N ARG A 129 12.73 15.12 -14.66
CA ARG A 129 13.61 14.77 -13.53
C ARG A 129 13.82 15.91 -12.52
N ASP A 130 14.11 17.10 -13.02
CA ASP A 130 14.54 18.22 -12.17
C ASP A 130 13.37 19.03 -11.60
N ARG A 131 12.12 18.63 -11.86
CA ARG A 131 10.92 19.40 -11.47
C ARG A 131 10.36 19.03 -10.10
N TRP A 132 10.59 17.80 -9.62
CA TRP A 132 9.75 17.21 -8.57
C TRP A 132 10.50 16.76 -7.33
N ALA A 133 11.50 15.89 -7.44
CA ALA A 133 12.12 15.25 -6.27
C ALA A 133 12.65 16.25 -5.24
N GLU A 134 13.36 17.29 -5.69
CA GLU A 134 13.92 18.30 -4.79
C GLU A 134 12.83 19.10 -4.07
N ARG A 135 11.69 19.35 -4.72
CA ARG A 135 10.57 20.09 -4.12
C ARG A 135 9.90 19.32 -2.99
N PHE A 136 9.74 18.00 -3.15
CA PHE A 136 9.25 17.14 -2.06
C PHE A 136 10.23 17.09 -0.89
N GLU A 137 11.53 16.93 -1.16
CA GLU A 137 12.57 16.90 -0.11
C GLU A 137 12.71 18.26 0.59
N GLN A 138 12.62 19.37 -0.14
CA GLN A 138 12.63 20.73 0.43
C GLN A 138 11.45 20.92 1.38
N PHE A 139 10.24 20.55 0.95
CA PHE A 139 9.07 20.65 1.81
C PHE A 139 9.19 19.76 3.06
N TYR A 140 9.72 18.53 2.93
CA TYR A 140 10.01 17.68 4.09
C TYR A 140 10.92 18.36 5.11
N ARG A 141 11.97 19.04 4.65
CA ARG A 141 12.89 19.76 5.53
C ARG A 141 12.18 20.90 6.26
N SER A 142 11.38 21.68 5.55
CA SER A 142 10.56 22.73 6.16
C SER A 142 9.57 22.18 7.18
N PHE A 143 8.87 21.10 6.86
CA PHE A 143 7.95 20.42 7.78
C PHE A 143 8.66 19.96 9.07
N VAL A 144 9.77 19.22 8.93
CA VAL A 144 10.53 18.74 10.09
C VAL A 144 11.07 19.91 10.91
N HIS A 145 11.57 20.96 10.24
CA HIS A 145 12.05 22.16 10.90
C HIS A 145 10.95 22.86 11.71
N PHE A 146 9.75 22.97 11.14
CA PHE A 146 8.58 23.57 11.80
C PHE A 146 8.29 22.95 13.18
N PHE A 147 8.34 21.61 13.26
CA PHE A 147 8.13 20.88 14.51
C PHE A 147 9.35 20.97 15.44
N TYR A 148 10.55 20.86 14.89
CA TYR A 148 11.79 20.91 15.64
C TYR A 148 11.94 22.23 16.42
N VAL A 149 11.73 23.39 15.78
CA VAL A 149 11.85 24.70 16.46
C VAL A 149 10.77 24.93 17.52
N ARG A 150 9.69 24.15 17.50
CA ARG A 150 8.61 24.17 18.50
C ARG A 150 8.80 23.14 19.61
N GLY A 151 9.95 22.46 19.65
CA GLY A 151 10.29 21.50 20.70
C GLY A 151 9.70 20.10 20.51
N PHE A 152 9.13 19.80 19.34
CA PHE A 152 8.62 18.47 19.04
C PHE A 152 9.72 17.59 18.43
N ALA A 153 9.85 16.37 18.95
CA ALA A 153 10.69 15.35 18.35
C ALA A 153 9.90 14.63 17.24
N VAL A 154 10.35 14.78 16.00
CA VAL A 154 9.85 14.02 14.85
C VAL A 154 10.84 12.93 14.48
N ARG A 155 10.33 11.75 14.14
CA ARG A 155 11.14 10.58 13.76
C ARG A 155 11.46 10.63 12.27
N GLN A 156 12.55 9.99 11.88
CA GLN A 156 12.84 9.76 10.46
C GLN A 156 11.84 8.74 9.87
N PRO A 157 11.41 8.91 8.61
CA PRO A 157 10.62 7.90 7.91
C PRO A 157 11.33 6.55 7.90
N GLN A 158 10.58 5.48 8.18
CA GLN A 158 11.06 4.10 8.10
C GLN A 158 11.31 3.64 6.65
N PHE A 159 10.65 4.30 5.70
CA PHE A 159 10.65 4.00 4.27
C PHE A 159 11.05 5.23 3.47
N PRO A 160 11.67 5.08 2.29
CA PRO A 160 11.65 6.14 1.29
C PRO A 160 10.21 6.60 1.04
N LEU A 161 10.00 7.92 1.08
CA LEU A 161 8.71 8.53 0.79
C LEU A 161 8.50 8.56 -0.72
N VAL A 162 7.32 8.17 -1.18
CA VAL A 162 7.03 8.03 -2.61
C VAL A 162 5.99 9.05 -3.06
N GLY A 163 6.34 9.80 -4.10
CA GLY A 163 5.41 10.60 -4.88
C GLY A 163 5.30 10.06 -6.30
N ILE A 164 4.10 10.04 -6.86
CA ILE A 164 3.83 9.65 -8.24
C ILE A 164 3.16 10.83 -8.94
N VAL A 165 3.85 11.39 -9.93
CA VAL A 165 3.33 12.45 -10.79
C VAL A 165 2.77 11.81 -12.05
N CYS A 166 1.45 11.76 -12.15
CA CYS A 166 0.74 11.19 -13.28
C CYS A 166 0.77 12.14 -14.48
N LYS A 167 0.71 11.57 -15.69
CA LYS A 167 0.66 12.35 -16.94
C LYS A 167 -0.63 13.16 -17.04
N ASP A 168 -1.73 12.55 -16.62
CA ASP A 168 -3.06 13.11 -16.70
C ASP A 168 -3.97 12.51 -15.62
N ARG A 169 -5.23 12.95 -15.63
CA ARG A 169 -6.25 12.50 -14.70
C ARG A 169 -6.64 11.03 -14.90
N ILE A 170 -6.47 10.46 -16.10
CA ILE A 170 -6.80 9.05 -16.39
C ILE A 170 -5.76 8.15 -15.72
N ASP A 171 -4.47 8.44 -15.90
CA ASP A 171 -3.36 7.77 -15.22
C ASP A 171 -3.53 7.85 -13.69
N PHE A 172 -3.89 9.03 -13.18
CA PHE A 172 -4.16 9.22 -11.76
C PHE A 172 -5.30 8.32 -11.25
N GLN A 173 -6.39 8.19 -12.00
CA GLN A 173 -7.50 7.31 -11.62
C GLN A 173 -7.12 5.82 -11.67
N ALA A 174 -6.30 5.43 -12.65
CA ALA A 174 -5.82 4.05 -12.77
C ALA A 174 -5.02 3.60 -11.53
N LEU A 175 -4.31 4.52 -10.86
CA LEU A 175 -3.57 4.22 -9.62
C LEU A 175 -4.45 3.98 -8.39
N HIS A 176 -5.71 4.47 -8.38
CA HIS A 176 -6.60 4.39 -7.21
C HIS A 176 -7.56 3.20 -7.26
N GLY A 177 -7.89 2.69 -8.46
CA GLY A 177 -8.81 1.57 -8.65
C GLY A 177 -10.25 1.83 -8.18
N GLY A 178 -11.18 1.01 -8.66
CA GLY A 178 -12.56 0.85 -8.14
C GLY A 178 -13.28 2.11 -7.64
N ALA A 179 -13.80 2.06 -6.42
CA ALA A 179 -14.65 3.07 -5.79
C ALA A 179 -13.93 4.35 -5.33
N GLU A 180 -12.61 4.29 -5.08
CA GLU A 180 -11.80 5.47 -4.71
C GLU A 180 -11.63 6.42 -5.90
N ALA A 181 -11.49 5.87 -7.11
CA ALA A 181 -11.44 6.65 -8.34
C ALA A 181 -12.76 7.43 -8.57
N GLU A 182 -13.91 6.87 -8.21
CA GLU A 182 -15.22 7.49 -8.40
C GLU A 182 -15.51 8.61 -7.40
N ASN A 183 -15.14 8.45 -6.13
CA ASN A 183 -15.25 9.50 -5.11
C ASN A 183 -14.31 10.70 -5.38
N ASN A 184 -13.10 10.43 -5.90
CA ASN A 184 -12.16 11.50 -6.26
C ASN A 184 -12.60 12.31 -7.50
N ARG A 185 -13.40 11.72 -8.41
CA ARG A 185 -13.97 12.42 -9.58
C ARG A 185 -14.93 13.53 -9.16
N SER A 186 -15.72 13.30 -8.12
CA SER A 186 -16.72 14.28 -7.63
C SER A 186 -16.09 15.47 -6.89
N ARG A 187 -14.86 15.33 -6.39
CA ARG A 187 -14.21 16.32 -5.53
C ARG A 187 -13.21 17.23 -6.26
N GLY A 188 -12.99 17.03 -7.56
CA GLY A 188 -12.02 17.83 -8.33
C GLY A 188 -10.59 17.73 -7.80
N ILE A 189 -10.27 16.66 -7.07
CA ILE A 189 -9.00 16.49 -6.37
C ILE A 189 -7.87 16.36 -7.40
N ASP A 190 -6.82 17.17 -7.19
CA ASP A 190 -5.62 17.25 -8.03
C ASP A 190 -4.43 16.44 -7.46
N GLY A 191 -4.63 15.80 -6.30
CA GLY A 191 -3.65 14.95 -5.63
C GLY A 191 -4.21 14.22 -4.43
N SER A 192 -3.62 13.08 -4.06
CA SER A 192 -4.08 12.26 -2.92
C SER A 192 -2.92 11.54 -2.27
N TYR A 193 -2.91 11.51 -0.95
CA TYR A 193 -2.11 10.60 -0.15
C TYR A 193 -2.93 9.36 0.22
N ASN A 194 -2.47 8.19 -0.20
CA ASN A 194 -3.12 6.93 0.13
C ASN A 194 -2.44 6.29 1.36
N LEU A 195 -3.20 6.18 2.45
CA LEU A 195 -2.76 5.57 3.71
C LEU A 195 -2.40 4.09 3.56
N ALA A 196 -3.02 3.32 2.66
CA ALA A 196 -2.67 1.92 2.48
C ALA A 196 -1.34 1.76 1.72
N SER A 197 -1.13 2.44 0.61
CA SER A 197 0.11 2.33 -0.17
C SER A 197 1.28 3.14 0.40
N ASN A 198 1.00 4.14 1.26
CA ASN A 198 1.95 5.14 1.74
C ASN A 198 2.48 6.09 0.65
N ARG A 199 1.72 6.29 -0.43
CA ARG A 199 2.18 7.04 -1.60
C ARG A 199 1.30 8.25 -1.83
N ILE A 200 1.93 9.31 -2.32
CA ILE A 200 1.23 10.45 -2.90
C ILE A 200 1.08 10.18 -4.39
N ALA A 201 -0.09 10.44 -4.93
CA ALA A 201 -0.31 10.59 -6.35
C ALA A 201 -0.77 12.03 -6.62
N ILE A 202 -0.23 12.68 -7.65
CA ILE A 202 -0.68 13.99 -8.14
C ILE A 202 -0.67 13.95 -9.66
N TYR A 203 -1.40 14.82 -10.35
CA TYR A 203 -1.20 15.03 -11.78
C TYR A 203 -0.97 16.52 -12.06
N ASP A 204 -0.09 16.84 -13.01
CA ASP A 204 0.20 18.23 -13.35
C ASP A 204 -0.94 18.78 -14.22
N ALA A 205 -1.80 19.63 -13.65
CA ALA A 205 -2.91 20.27 -14.38
C ALA A 205 -2.47 21.23 -15.51
N GLY A 206 -1.17 21.41 -15.74
CA GLY A 206 -0.64 22.22 -16.83
C GLY A 206 -0.65 23.71 -16.49
N GLY A 207 0.55 24.31 -16.41
CA GLY A 207 0.69 25.73 -16.13
C GLY A 207 2.11 26.23 -16.32
N ALA A 208 2.25 27.43 -16.90
CA ALA A 208 3.53 28.14 -16.94
C ALA A 208 4.05 28.42 -15.52
N GLU A 209 5.35 28.71 -15.36
CA GLU A 209 6.01 28.86 -14.06
C GLU A 209 5.34 29.85 -13.08
N ASN A 210 4.57 30.82 -13.58
CA ASN A 210 3.87 31.84 -12.78
C ASN A 210 2.33 31.78 -12.94
N SER A 211 1.78 30.64 -13.36
CA SER A 211 0.34 30.53 -13.56
C SER A 211 -0.42 30.18 -12.27
N PRO A 212 -1.70 30.56 -12.16
CA PRO A 212 -2.59 30.08 -11.10
C PRO A 212 -2.71 28.55 -11.04
N GLY A 213 -2.39 27.84 -12.12
CA GLY A 213 -2.33 26.37 -12.16
C GLY A 213 -1.15 25.82 -11.36
N ARG A 214 0.04 26.43 -11.48
CA ARG A 214 1.22 25.99 -10.71
C ARG A 214 1.06 26.25 -9.20
N GLN A 215 0.45 27.37 -8.84
CA GLN A 215 0.14 27.68 -7.43
C GLN A 215 -0.82 26.65 -6.83
N ARG A 216 -1.87 26.27 -7.56
CA ARG A 216 -2.78 25.18 -7.15
C ARG A 216 -2.06 23.84 -7.01
N ASN A 217 -1.24 23.46 -7.98
CA ASN A 217 -0.44 22.23 -7.91
C ASN A 217 0.54 22.25 -6.71
N ASN A 218 0.98 23.44 -6.25
CA ASN A 218 1.79 23.57 -5.05
C ASN A 218 1.02 23.38 -3.77
N ALA A 219 -0.13 24.04 -3.62
CA ALA A 219 -1.00 23.83 -2.47
C ALA A 219 -1.36 22.35 -2.32
N VAL A 220 -1.74 21.70 -3.42
CA VAL A 220 -2.08 20.26 -3.43
C VAL A 220 -0.87 19.40 -3.06
N LEU A 221 0.31 19.64 -3.64
CA LEU A 221 1.52 18.90 -3.27
C LEU A 221 1.82 19.06 -1.77
N ILE A 222 1.75 20.27 -1.24
CA ILE A 222 1.99 20.57 0.17
C ILE A 222 0.95 19.87 1.06
N HIS A 223 -0.33 19.90 0.68
CA HIS A 223 -1.41 19.24 1.40
C HIS A 223 -1.13 17.73 1.54
N GLU A 224 -0.92 17.06 0.41
CA GLU A 224 -0.73 15.60 0.40
C GLU A 224 0.61 15.19 1.01
N ALA A 225 1.66 15.99 0.79
CA ALA A 225 2.94 15.78 1.45
C ALA A 225 2.84 15.95 2.96
N THR A 226 2.03 16.90 3.45
CA THR A 226 1.80 17.07 4.88
C THR A 226 1.23 15.80 5.48
N HIS A 227 0.19 15.22 4.87
CA HIS A 227 -0.37 13.94 5.30
C HIS A 227 0.71 12.86 5.35
N GLN A 228 1.40 12.63 4.23
CA GLN A 228 2.43 11.60 4.15
C GLN A 228 3.52 11.78 5.21
N ILE A 229 4.08 12.98 5.34
CA ILE A 229 5.18 13.23 6.27
C ILE A 229 4.68 13.07 7.71
N ALA A 230 3.50 13.58 8.06
CA ALA A 230 2.95 13.46 9.41
C ALA A 230 2.77 11.99 9.83
N PHE A 231 2.22 11.15 8.95
CA PHE A 231 2.04 9.71 9.20
C PHE A 231 3.34 8.90 9.23
N ASN A 232 4.42 9.39 8.64
CA ASN A 232 5.72 8.70 8.59
C ASN A 232 6.75 9.22 9.62
N THR A 233 6.49 10.37 10.24
CA THR A 233 7.40 10.98 11.22
C THR A 233 6.90 10.88 12.66
N GLY A 234 5.71 10.30 12.86
CA GLY A 234 5.11 10.10 14.19
C GLY A 234 4.30 11.28 14.71
N VAL A 235 4.07 12.31 13.89
CA VAL A 235 3.07 13.35 14.18
C VAL A 235 1.66 12.75 14.15
N HIS A 236 1.41 11.83 13.20
CA HIS A 236 0.22 11.01 13.15
C HIS A 236 0.59 9.53 13.21
N ASN A 237 -0.35 8.69 13.67
CA ASN A 237 -0.18 7.24 13.70
C ASN A 237 -0.99 6.60 12.56
N ARG A 238 -0.31 5.91 11.65
CA ARG A 238 -0.94 5.28 10.49
C ARG A 238 -1.84 4.09 10.84
N TYR A 239 -1.63 3.46 12.01
CA TYR A 239 -2.44 2.36 12.52
C TYR A 239 -3.64 2.82 13.36
N SER A 240 -3.58 4.05 13.86
CA SER A 240 -4.65 4.68 14.61
C SER A 240 -4.71 6.16 14.19
N PRO A 241 -5.27 6.44 13.01
CA PRO A 241 -5.32 7.81 12.51
C PRO A 241 -6.08 8.73 13.48
N PRO A 242 -5.62 9.97 13.69
CA PRO A 242 -6.34 10.92 14.50
C PRO A 242 -7.66 11.36 13.82
N PRO A 243 -8.54 12.07 14.53
CA PRO A 243 -9.76 12.62 13.93
C PRO A 243 -9.46 13.48 12.70
N THR A 244 -10.35 13.43 11.70
CA THR A 244 -10.19 14.11 10.40
C THR A 244 -9.86 15.60 10.55
N TRP A 245 -10.49 16.32 11.49
CA TRP A 245 -10.20 17.75 11.68
C TRP A 245 -8.73 18.03 12.04
N ALA A 246 -8.06 17.11 12.73
CA ALA A 246 -6.65 17.26 13.09
C ALA A 246 -5.72 16.96 11.90
N VAL A 247 -6.06 15.95 11.11
CA VAL A 247 -5.34 15.56 9.89
C VAL A 247 -5.43 16.67 8.83
N GLU A 248 -6.66 17.06 8.48
CA GLU A 248 -6.92 18.10 7.48
C GLU A 248 -6.49 19.49 7.97
N GLY A 249 -6.70 19.80 9.25
CA GLY A 249 -6.30 21.07 9.83
C GLY A 249 -4.79 21.29 9.80
N LEU A 250 -3.99 20.22 9.96
CA LEU A 250 -2.54 20.30 9.83
C LEU A 250 -2.12 20.56 8.38
N ALA A 251 -2.73 19.86 7.41
CA ALA A 251 -2.46 20.09 5.98
C ALA A 251 -2.81 21.52 5.55
N LEU A 252 -3.97 22.04 5.96
CA LEU A 252 -4.38 23.42 5.71
C LEU A 252 -3.46 24.45 6.37
N LEU A 253 -2.93 24.15 7.56
CA LEU A 253 -1.92 25.00 8.20
C LEU A 253 -0.68 25.10 7.31
N PHE A 254 -0.16 23.98 6.80
CA PHE A 254 1.04 24.01 5.96
C PHE A 254 0.83 24.65 4.59
N GLU A 255 -0.38 24.61 4.03
CA GLU A 255 -0.71 25.36 2.81
C GLU A 255 -0.62 26.87 2.98
N ALA A 256 -0.78 27.38 4.21
CA ALA A 256 -0.80 28.81 4.47
C ALA A 256 0.56 29.47 4.13
N PRO A 257 0.56 30.64 3.45
CA PRO A 257 1.80 31.35 3.14
C PRO A 257 2.62 31.65 4.40
N GLY A 258 3.93 31.38 4.35
CA GLY A 258 4.88 31.71 5.43
C GLY A 258 5.06 30.62 6.50
N ILE A 259 4.45 29.45 6.34
CA ILE A 259 4.61 28.32 7.28
C ILE A 259 5.82 27.42 6.95
N HIS A 260 6.17 27.28 5.67
CA HIS A 260 7.22 26.38 5.17
C HIS A 260 8.21 27.07 4.24
#